data_AF-A0A937YZZ8-F1
#
_entry.id   AF-A0A937YZZ8-F1
#
_cell.length_a   1.000
_cell.length_b   1.000
_cell.length_c   1.000
_cell.angle_alpha   90.00
_cell.angle_beta   90.00
_cell.angle_gamma   90.00
#
_symmetry.space_group_name_H-M   'P 1'
#
loop_
_entity.id
_entity.type
_entity.pdbx_description
1 polymer ?
#
loop_
_entity_poly.entity_id
_entity_poly.type
_entity_poly.pdbx_seq_one_letter_code
_entity_poly.pdbx_strand_id
1 'polypeptide(L)'
;MASIALSLGAPIAQAQPASASQRWVGPAQAGRPRVIATTDGEIDDRCSMVRFLLYTNEWDVRGIIHSSSCYHWMGDADHPARDWADVSWLDRQLDAYAEVYPNLVRHDPNYPTPDYLRSQVRIGNVAHEGDMSAPSPGSDRIAEVLLDPDPSPVWLLAWGGVNTIGRALKTIEEDHPEHVAPVAAKARVFLIAEQDRVFRDYLLPRWPDVEYLLCNAYGVIAYDWQRIMSPEEQAFFDASWMRENILEGHGPLCAPYEAHGDGRFRSEGDSPSFMHLVDYGLRADRDPSWGGWGGRFERREAWWESTPADYESILCWAPAFQRDWASRADWCVSAPGEANHRPTAALNRDASGAALALSVDPGDEVHLSAAGSTDPDGDALAFRWWTLSSGGDYWADVPVADPLSPEAVVRIPADAAGRTAHLILEVTDDGDPPLTSYRRVVLEVSGQPEPSPRERYLSTPIMELPGPPADSGPWRFLRGYNLGGPAVVIDGNAWTAGGAPEVSTPPSVLDLPDIPLLPPTDDERARMIHSFRWGNPAIVVVSDVPPGTYAVYVYVWEDNDSESLAFSLEG
;
A
#
# COMPACT_ATOMS: atom_id res chain seq x y z
N MET A 1 48.45 -59.54 36.57
CA MET A 1 47.67 -59.97 35.39
C MET A 1 46.28 -59.36 35.48
N ALA A 2 45.75 -58.95 34.33
CA ALA A 2 44.44 -58.32 34.08
C ALA A 2 44.31 -56.84 34.50
N SER A 3 44.64 -55.94 33.57
CA SER A 3 44.23 -54.52 33.59
C SER A 3 42.77 -54.39 33.15
N ILE A 4 42.00 -53.61 33.88
CA ILE A 4 40.62 -53.23 33.56
C ILE A 4 40.68 -52.06 32.58
N ALA A 5 40.12 -52.23 31.39
CA ALA A 5 39.88 -51.15 30.43
C ALA A 5 38.41 -50.73 30.52
N LEU A 6 38.15 -49.50 30.97
CA LEU A 6 36.87 -48.83 30.79
C LEU A 6 36.77 -48.34 29.33
N SER A 7 35.77 -48.80 28.59
CA SER A 7 35.42 -48.23 27.30
C SER A 7 34.62 -46.94 27.51
N LEU A 8 35.15 -45.82 27.05
CA LEU A 8 34.43 -44.56 26.92
C LEU A 8 33.27 -44.72 25.92
N GLY A 9 32.07 -44.30 26.33
CA GLY A 9 30.88 -44.29 25.49
C GLY A 9 31.05 -43.38 24.27
N ALA A 10 30.48 -43.79 23.15
CA ALA A 10 30.40 -43.00 21.93
C ALA A 10 29.61 -41.69 22.19
N PRO A 11 29.98 -40.58 21.52
CA PRO A 11 29.20 -39.36 21.60
C PRO A 11 27.80 -39.60 21.03
N ILE A 12 26.78 -39.18 21.78
CA ILE A 12 25.40 -39.08 21.30
C ILE A 12 25.42 -38.08 20.15
N ALA A 13 25.04 -38.53 18.96
CA ALA A 13 24.80 -37.64 17.83
C ALA A 13 23.71 -36.64 18.24
N GLN A 14 24.05 -35.36 18.30
CA GLN A 14 23.05 -34.29 18.32
C GLN A 14 22.20 -34.45 17.06
N ALA A 15 20.89 -34.59 17.25
CA ALA A 15 19.94 -34.51 16.15
C ALA A 15 20.14 -33.13 15.49
N GLN A 16 20.47 -33.11 14.20
CA GLN A 16 20.37 -31.89 13.41
C GLN A 16 18.92 -31.39 13.52
N PRO A 17 18.69 -30.08 13.75
CA PRO A 17 17.34 -29.54 13.68
C PRO A 17 16.76 -29.89 12.30
N ALA A 18 15.47 -30.21 12.27
CA ALA A 18 14.75 -30.45 11.02
C ALA A 18 14.97 -29.23 10.12
N SER A 19 15.55 -29.43 8.94
CA SER A 19 15.75 -28.32 8.01
C SER A 19 14.39 -27.74 7.65
N ALA A 20 14.19 -26.44 7.87
CA ALA A 20 13.02 -25.69 7.40
C ALA A 20 12.68 -26.09 5.95
N SER A 21 11.42 -26.43 5.69
CA SER A 21 11.00 -26.70 4.31
C SER A 21 10.93 -25.39 3.54
N GLN A 22 11.59 -25.38 2.37
CA GLN A 22 11.69 -24.20 1.52
C GLN A 22 10.78 -24.35 0.29
N ARG A 23 10.04 -23.30 -0.03
CA ARG A 23 9.20 -23.20 -1.23
C ARG A 23 9.42 -21.86 -1.89
N TRP A 24 9.79 -21.85 -3.16
CA TRP A 24 9.83 -20.62 -3.96
C TRP A 24 8.42 -20.24 -4.42
N VAL A 25 8.00 -19.03 -4.08
CA VAL A 25 6.74 -18.43 -4.51
C VAL A 25 7.06 -17.51 -5.70
N GLY A 26 6.87 -18.10 -6.89
CA GLY A 26 7.34 -17.55 -8.16
C GLY A 26 8.77 -17.98 -8.53
N PRO A 27 9.23 -17.76 -9.79
CA PRO A 27 8.42 -17.34 -10.93
C PRO A 27 7.84 -18.59 -11.63
N ALA A 28 6.52 -18.62 -11.87
CA ALA A 28 5.93 -19.66 -12.72
C ALA A 28 5.41 -19.10 -14.06
N GLN A 29 5.52 -17.80 -14.30
CA GLN A 29 5.00 -17.18 -15.51
C GLN A 29 6.11 -16.92 -16.51
N ALA A 30 6.08 -17.61 -17.64
CA ALA A 30 6.94 -17.29 -18.77
C ALA A 30 6.43 -16.00 -19.43
N GLY A 31 7.04 -14.85 -19.11
CA GLY A 31 6.76 -13.58 -19.77
C GLY A 31 6.44 -12.43 -18.81
N ARG A 32 6.48 -11.21 -19.37
CA ARG A 32 6.12 -9.97 -18.68
C ARG A 32 4.61 -9.89 -18.41
N PRO A 33 4.15 -9.21 -17.34
CA PRO A 33 2.73 -8.99 -17.10
C PRO A 33 2.04 -8.37 -18.32
N ARG A 34 0.86 -8.89 -18.67
CA ARG A 34 0.03 -8.34 -19.75
C ARG A 34 -0.86 -7.25 -19.19
N VAL A 35 -0.75 -6.04 -19.72
CA VAL A 35 -1.39 -4.84 -19.14
C VAL A 35 -2.28 -4.13 -20.16
N ILE A 36 -3.48 -3.73 -19.72
CA ILE A 36 -4.32 -2.75 -20.41
C ILE A 36 -4.60 -1.62 -19.42
N ALA A 37 -4.25 -0.38 -19.78
CA ALA A 37 -4.63 0.81 -19.02
C ALA A 37 -5.89 1.44 -19.63
N THR A 38 -6.88 1.75 -18.80
CA THR A 38 -8.04 2.58 -19.18
C THR A 38 -7.98 3.91 -18.43
N THR A 39 -7.92 5.01 -19.16
CA THR A 39 -7.66 6.37 -18.65
C THR A 39 -8.75 7.32 -19.11
N ASP A 40 -9.30 8.12 -18.19
CA ASP A 40 -10.22 9.19 -18.54
C ASP A 40 -9.46 10.47 -18.92
N GLY A 41 -8.22 10.66 -18.49
CA GLY A 41 -7.31 11.65 -19.07
C GLY A 41 -7.31 12.99 -18.32
N GLU A 42 -7.59 12.96 -17.02
CA GLU A 42 -7.37 14.08 -16.10
C GLU A 42 -5.88 14.45 -16.05
N ILE A 43 -5.54 15.51 -15.30
CA ILE A 43 -4.14 15.98 -15.25
C ILE A 43 -3.22 14.88 -14.66
N ASP A 44 -3.67 14.17 -13.63
CA ASP A 44 -2.93 13.07 -13.02
C ASP A 44 -2.82 11.84 -13.91
N ASP A 45 -3.81 11.50 -14.75
CA ASP A 45 -3.61 10.47 -15.79
C ASP A 45 -2.47 10.85 -16.73
N ARG A 46 -2.43 12.12 -17.17
CA ARG A 46 -1.42 12.59 -18.12
C ARG A 46 -0.04 12.62 -17.49
N CYS A 47 0.07 12.95 -16.20
CA CYS A 47 1.30 12.82 -15.43
C CYS A 47 1.71 11.34 -15.27
N SER A 48 0.78 10.47 -14.87
CA SER A 48 1.00 9.03 -14.70
C SER A 48 1.40 8.36 -16.01
N MET A 49 0.86 8.81 -17.15
CA MET A 49 1.19 8.27 -18.47
C MET A 49 2.64 8.54 -18.89
N VAL A 50 3.22 9.70 -18.52
CA VAL A 50 4.66 9.96 -18.75
C VAL A 50 5.50 8.88 -18.08
N ARG A 51 5.22 8.60 -16.80
CA ARG A 51 5.91 7.54 -16.05
C ARG A 51 5.57 6.16 -16.60
N PHE A 52 4.32 5.85 -16.91
CA PHE A 52 3.91 4.57 -17.52
C PHE A 52 4.70 4.26 -18.78
N LEU A 53 4.84 5.23 -19.71
CA LEU A 53 5.59 5.08 -20.96
C LEU A 53 7.07 4.76 -20.73
N LEU A 54 7.68 5.36 -19.70
CA LEU A 54 9.06 5.08 -19.28
C LEU A 54 9.25 3.66 -18.71
N TYR A 55 8.18 2.98 -18.30
CA TYR A 55 8.22 1.63 -17.72
C TYR A 55 7.68 0.55 -18.67
N THR A 56 7.33 0.90 -19.91
CA THR A 56 6.75 -0.08 -20.87
C THR A 56 7.67 -1.25 -21.23
N ASN A 57 8.96 -1.19 -20.90
CA ASN A 57 9.86 -2.35 -20.98
C ASN A 57 9.50 -3.45 -19.95
N GLU A 58 8.83 -3.12 -18.85
CA GLU A 58 8.48 -4.08 -17.79
C GLU A 58 7.22 -4.91 -18.12
N TRP A 59 6.41 -4.51 -19.12
CA TRP A 59 5.11 -5.13 -19.41
C TRP A 59 4.90 -5.48 -20.89
N ASP A 60 4.01 -6.43 -21.15
CA ASP A 60 3.37 -6.61 -22.45
C ASP A 60 2.13 -5.71 -22.51
N VAL A 61 2.26 -4.52 -23.09
CA VAL A 61 1.17 -3.53 -23.19
C VAL A 61 0.19 -3.94 -24.28
N ARG A 62 -1.05 -4.29 -23.90
CA ARG A 62 -2.10 -4.81 -24.78
C ARG A 62 -3.22 -3.82 -25.07
N GLY A 63 -3.19 -2.65 -24.44
CA GLY A 63 -4.14 -1.56 -24.65
C GLY A 63 -3.79 -0.32 -23.85
N ILE A 64 -3.96 0.85 -24.47
CA ILE A 64 -4.02 2.14 -23.79
C ILE A 64 -5.32 2.79 -24.25
N ILE A 65 -6.32 2.83 -23.38
CA ILE A 65 -7.71 2.99 -23.80
C ILE A 65 -8.32 4.21 -23.12
N HIS A 66 -8.84 5.14 -23.90
CA HIS A 66 -9.61 6.25 -23.35
C HIS A 66 -10.93 5.74 -22.75
N SER A 67 -11.28 6.17 -21.55
CA SER A 67 -12.52 5.82 -20.84
C SER A 67 -13.18 7.09 -20.28
N SER A 68 -14.26 6.94 -19.52
CA SER A 68 -14.86 8.00 -18.72
C SER A 68 -14.75 7.69 -17.23
N SER A 69 -14.98 8.70 -16.38
CA SER A 69 -15.11 8.58 -14.93
C SER A 69 -16.28 9.43 -14.43
N CYS A 70 -16.42 9.58 -13.11
CA CYS A 70 -17.31 10.54 -12.47
C CYS A 70 -16.73 11.95 -12.47
N TYR A 71 -15.51 12.18 -12.94
CA TYR A 71 -14.87 13.49 -13.07
C TYR A 71 -14.80 13.96 -14.52
N HIS A 72 -14.73 13.04 -15.48
CA HIS A 72 -14.38 13.36 -16.85
C HIS A 72 -15.08 12.47 -17.90
N TRP A 73 -15.79 13.08 -18.85
CA TRP A 73 -16.45 12.37 -19.96
C TRP A 73 -16.77 13.28 -21.16
N MET A 74 -16.80 12.69 -22.36
CA MET A 74 -16.99 13.40 -23.63
C MET A 74 -18.40 13.97 -23.82
N GLY A 75 -19.41 13.34 -23.22
CA GLY A 75 -20.82 13.68 -23.37
C GLY A 75 -21.49 12.99 -24.56
N ASP A 76 -22.82 12.99 -24.53
CA ASP A 76 -23.69 12.57 -25.63
C ASP A 76 -24.88 13.55 -25.77
N ALA A 77 -25.99 13.10 -26.37
CA ALA A 77 -27.17 13.94 -26.57
C ALA A 77 -27.91 14.29 -25.28
N ASP A 78 -27.83 13.43 -24.26
CA ASP A 78 -28.57 13.52 -23.00
C ASP A 78 -27.66 13.92 -21.82
N HIS A 79 -26.35 13.74 -21.97
CA HIS A 79 -25.31 14.03 -20.98
C HIS A 79 -24.32 15.05 -21.53
N PRO A 80 -24.28 16.30 -21.01
CA PRO A 80 -23.28 17.26 -21.46
C PRO A 80 -21.87 16.79 -21.09
N ALA A 81 -20.87 17.15 -21.91
CA ALA A 81 -19.46 16.87 -21.61
C ALA A 81 -19.06 17.42 -20.24
N ARG A 82 -18.19 16.70 -19.53
CA ARG A 82 -17.60 17.15 -18.27
C ARG A 82 -16.09 17.13 -18.38
N ASP A 83 -15.51 18.33 -18.37
CA ASP A 83 -14.08 18.64 -18.38
C ASP A 83 -13.20 17.90 -19.41
N TRP A 84 -13.81 17.27 -20.43
CA TRP A 84 -13.17 16.37 -21.40
C TRP A 84 -11.92 16.93 -22.07
N ALA A 85 -10.80 16.25 -21.83
CA ALA A 85 -9.53 16.37 -22.52
C ALA A 85 -9.63 15.63 -23.84
N ASP A 86 -9.37 16.36 -24.91
CA ASP A 86 -9.30 15.78 -26.24
C ASP A 86 -8.27 14.64 -26.30
N VAL A 87 -8.66 13.50 -26.88
CA VAL A 87 -7.87 12.26 -26.93
C VAL A 87 -6.47 12.43 -27.54
N SER A 88 -6.23 13.51 -28.31
CA SER A 88 -4.91 13.84 -28.87
C SER A 88 -3.82 14.10 -27.83
N TRP A 89 -4.15 14.24 -26.54
CA TRP A 89 -3.13 14.36 -25.50
C TRP A 89 -2.22 13.14 -25.47
N LEU A 90 -2.76 11.93 -25.69
CA LEU A 90 -1.99 10.70 -25.69
C LEU A 90 -1.12 10.60 -26.94
N ASP A 91 -1.63 11.06 -28.09
CA ASP A 91 -0.83 11.13 -29.32
C ASP A 91 0.42 11.99 -29.14
N ARG A 92 0.30 13.14 -28.44
CA ARG A 92 1.45 14.01 -28.15
C ARG A 92 2.50 13.34 -27.27
N GLN A 93 2.07 12.56 -26.26
CA GLN A 93 3.02 11.83 -25.42
C GLN A 93 3.64 10.64 -26.15
N LEU A 94 2.90 9.97 -27.04
CA LEU A 94 3.45 8.92 -27.90
C LEU A 94 4.39 9.47 -28.98
N ASP A 95 4.17 10.70 -29.46
CA ASP A 95 5.12 11.42 -30.32
C ASP A 95 6.43 11.64 -29.58
N ALA A 96 6.35 12.15 -28.34
CA ALA A 96 7.50 12.34 -27.48
C ALA A 96 8.23 11.03 -27.13
N TYR A 97 7.49 9.94 -26.85
CA TYR A 97 8.05 8.61 -26.67
C TYR A 97 8.83 8.14 -27.90
N ALA A 98 8.29 8.39 -29.11
CA ALA A 98 8.94 7.99 -30.35
C ALA A 98 10.30 8.66 -30.55
N GLU A 99 10.47 9.89 -30.07
CA GLU A 99 11.73 10.62 -30.14
C GLU A 99 12.81 10.05 -29.22
N VAL A 100 12.44 9.55 -28.03
CA VAL A 100 13.38 8.96 -27.06
C VAL A 100 13.58 7.46 -27.24
N TYR A 101 12.66 6.77 -27.92
CA TYR A 101 12.70 5.32 -28.14
C TYR A 101 14.04 4.78 -28.66
N PRO A 102 14.72 5.41 -29.66
CA PRO A 102 16.02 4.94 -30.13
C PRO A 102 17.09 4.89 -29.04
N ASN A 103 16.94 5.69 -27.98
CA ASN A 103 17.83 5.67 -26.84
C ASN A 103 17.38 4.67 -25.78
N LEU A 104 16.09 4.67 -25.40
CA LEU A 104 15.52 3.74 -24.42
C LEU A 104 15.82 2.27 -24.76
N VAL A 105 15.68 1.88 -26.03
CA VAL A 105 15.94 0.50 -26.47
C VAL A 105 17.40 0.06 -26.35
N ARG A 106 18.33 1.01 -26.17
CA ARG A 106 19.75 0.73 -25.92
C ARG A 106 20.01 0.38 -24.45
N HIS A 107 19.17 0.87 -23.54
CA HIS A 107 19.21 0.55 -22.11
C HIS A 107 18.46 -0.77 -21.84
N ASP A 108 17.29 -0.96 -22.46
CA ASP A 108 16.56 -2.22 -22.38
C ASP A 108 15.89 -2.58 -23.73
N PRO A 109 16.24 -3.70 -24.38
CA PRO A 109 15.63 -4.10 -25.64
C PRO A 109 14.13 -4.44 -25.56
N ASN A 110 13.55 -4.53 -24.35
CA ASN A 110 12.15 -4.86 -24.13
C ASN A 110 11.19 -3.69 -24.35
N TYR A 111 11.69 -2.46 -24.53
CA TYR A 111 10.83 -1.33 -24.87
C TYR A 111 10.04 -1.58 -26.16
N PRO A 112 8.70 -1.46 -26.15
CA PRO A 112 7.88 -1.64 -27.34
C PRO A 112 8.13 -0.55 -28.38
N THR A 113 7.99 -0.87 -29.66
CA THR A 113 8.15 0.16 -30.70
C THR A 113 7.04 1.22 -30.59
N PRO A 114 7.30 2.48 -31.00
CA PRO A 114 6.27 3.52 -31.01
C PRO A 114 5.06 3.15 -31.86
N ASP A 115 5.28 2.53 -33.02
CA ASP A 115 4.20 2.03 -33.89
C ASP A 115 3.35 0.97 -33.20
N TYR A 116 3.99 0.07 -32.44
CA TYR A 116 3.27 -0.93 -31.65
C TYR A 116 2.40 -0.26 -30.60
N LEU A 117 2.95 0.64 -29.77
CA LEU A 117 2.18 1.33 -28.73
C LEU A 117 0.98 2.10 -29.32
N ARG A 118 1.16 2.84 -30.41
CA ARG A 118 0.06 3.51 -31.12
C ARG A 118 -1.01 2.53 -31.59
N SER A 119 -0.59 1.37 -32.08
CA SER A 119 -1.54 0.32 -32.49
C SER A 119 -2.33 -0.27 -31.32
N GLN A 120 -1.95 -0.02 -30.07
CA GLN A 120 -2.69 -0.41 -28.87
C GLN A 120 -3.66 0.68 -28.37
N VAL A 121 -3.64 1.89 -28.95
CA VAL A 121 -4.54 2.98 -28.52
C VAL A 121 -5.96 2.77 -29.02
N ARG A 122 -6.96 2.84 -28.14
CA ARG A 122 -8.38 2.72 -28.50
C ARG A 122 -9.23 3.74 -27.78
N ILE A 123 -10.39 4.04 -28.35
CA ILE A 123 -11.44 4.81 -27.68
C ILE A 123 -12.41 3.79 -27.05
N GLY A 124 -12.56 3.86 -25.74
CA GLY A 124 -13.50 3.07 -24.95
C GLY A 124 -14.87 3.73 -24.83
N ASN A 125 -15.54 3.43 -23.73
CA ASN A 125 -16.83 4.01 -23.38
C ASN A 125 -16.60 5.36 -22.69
N VAL A 126 -16.64 6.45 -23.47
CA VAL A 126 -16.31 7.82 -23.04
C VAL A 126 -17.52 8.75 -22.94
N ALA A 127 -18.71 8.27 -23.26
CA ALA A 127 -19.91 9.10 -23.43
C ALA A 127 -20.32 9.79 -22.12
N HIS A 128 -20.45 9.04 -21.04
CA HIS A 128 -20.78 9.55 -19.71
C HIS A 128 -20.33 8.56 -18.63
N GLU A 129 -20.31 9.01 -17.37
CA GLU A 129 -20.03 8.16 -16.22
C GLU A 129 -20.79 6.83 -16.28
N GLY A 130 -20.07 5.71 -16.16
CA GLY A 130 -20.67 4.38 -16.11
C GLY A 130 -21.27 3.86 -17.42
N ASP A 131 -21.06 4.51 -18.57
CA ASP A 131 -21.66 4.07 -19.84
C ASP A 131 -21.21 2.66 -20.23
N MET A 132 -22.19 1.75 -20.34
CA MET A 132 -22.03 0.39 -20.86
C MET A 132 -23.11 0.05 -21.90
N SER A 133 -23.73 1.07 -22.50
CA SER A 133 -24.90 0.92 -23.37
C SER A 133 -24.59 0.18 -24.68
N ALA A 134 -23.36 0.34 -25.20
CA ALA A 134 -22.90 -0.32 -26.41
C ALA A 134 -21.40 -0.70 -26.32
N PRO A 135 -20.95 -1.73 -27.07
CA PRO A 135 -19.53 -1.98 -27.28
C PRO A 135 -18.81 -0.77 -27.90
N SER A 136 -17.53 -0.62 -27.58
CA SER A 136 -16.60 0.37 -28.09
C SER A 136 -15.32 -0.31 -28.62
N PRO A 137 -14.54 0.35 -29.49
CA PRO A 137 -13.24 -0.18 -29.92
C PRO A 137 -12.32 -0.56 -28.74
N GLY A 138 -12.42 0.15 -27.61
CA GLY A 138 -11.73 -0.16 -26.37
C GLY A 138 -12.27 -1.41 -25.68
N SER A 139 -13.59 -1.53 -25.49
CA SER A 139 -14.17 -2.73 -24.88
C SER A 139 -13.93 -3.98 -25.74
N ASP A 140 -13.98 -3.85 -27.06
CA ASP A 140 -13.71 -4.94 -28.00
C ASP A 140 -12.26 -5.41 -27.90
N ARG A 141 -11.32 -4.47 -27.75
CA ARG A 141 -9.90 -4.81 -27.54
C ARG A 141 -9.69 -5.56 -26.22
N ILE A 142 -10.33 -5.12 -25.14
CA ILE A 142 -10.26 -5.83 -23.85
C ILE A 142 -10.83 -7.25 -24.00
N ALA A 143 -11.98 -7.38 -24.65
CA ALA A 143 -12.61 -8.68 -24.88
C ALA A 143 -11.71 -9.61 -25.71
N GLU A 144 -11.12 -9.11 -26.80
CA GLU A 144 -10.16 -9.85 -27.65
C GLU A 144 -8.98 -10.39 -26.83
N VAL A 145 -8.38 -9.54 -25.99
CA VAL A 145 -7.21 -9.89 -25.16
C VAL A 145 -7.60 -10.91 -24.07
N LEU A 146 -8.80 -10.81 -23.51
CA LEU A 146 -9.29 -11.75 -22.50
C LEU A 146 -9.71 -13.09 -23.10
N LEU A 147 -10.24 -13.12 -24.31
CA LEU A 147 -10.63 -14.34 -25.03
C LEU A 147 -9.45 -15.10 -25.65
N ASP A 148 -8.27 -14.48 -25.71
CA ASP A 148 -7.09 -15.15 -26.26
C ASP A 148 -6.69 -16.41 -25.46
N PRO A 149 -6.05 -17.41 -26.11
CA PRO A 149 -5.82 -18.71 -25.51
C PRO A 149 -4.67 -18.73 -24.50
N ASP A 150 -3.96 -17.61 -24.33
CA ASP A 150 -2.89 -17.52 -23.33
C ASP A 150 -3.53 -17.39 -21.93
N PRO A 151 -3.27 -18.34 -21.02
CA PRO A 151 -3.88 -18.38 -19.70
C PRO A 151 -3.25 -17.39 -18.71
N SER A 152 -2.21 -16.66 -19.13
CA SER A 152 -1.52 -15.69 -18.29
C SER A 152 -2.47 -14.59 -17.82
N PRO A 153 -2.35 -14.11 -16.56
CA PRO A 153 -3.17 -13.01 -16.09
C PRO A 153 -3.05 -11.78 -16.97
N VAL A 154 -4.18 -11.09 -17.12
CA VAL A 154 -4.28 -9.79 -17.80
C VAL A 154 -4.71 -8.76 -16.76
N TRP A 155 -3.83 -7.81 -16.51
CA TRP A 155 -4.06 -6.69 -15.62
C TRP A 155 -4.79 -5.57 -16.35
N LEU A 156 -5.98 -5.22 -15.86
CA LEU A 156 -6.84 -4.17 -16.34
C LEU A 156 -6.75 -3.02 -15.33
N LEU A 157 -6.00 -1.98 -15.67
CA LEU A 157 -5.70 -0.84 -14.80
C LEU A 157 -6.72 0.26 -15.08
N ALA A 158 -7.71 0.41 -14.20
CA ALA A 158 -8.75 1.43 -14.30
C ALA A 158 -8.30 2.70 -13.56
N TRP A 159 -7.80 3.67 -14.33
CA TRP A 159 -7.37 4.99 -13.85
C TRP A 159 -8.56 5.94 -13.68
N GLY A 160 -9.56 5.82 -14.56
CA GLY A 160 -10.87 6.45 -14.42
C GLY A 160 -11.97 5.46 -13.98
N GLY A 161 -13.16 5.59 -14.55
CA GLY A 161 -14.24 4.63 -14.38
C GLY A 161 -13.94 3.26 -15.01
N VAL A 162 -14.52 2.20 -14.45
CA VAL A 162 -14.33 0.81 -14.88
C VAL A 162 -15.33 0.39 -15.98
N ASN A 163 -16.17 1.31 -16.46
CA ASN A 163 -17.22 1.05 -17.44
C ASN A 163 -16.75 0.39 -18.74
N THR A 164 -15.63 0.81 -19.34
CA THR A 164 -15.10 0.19 -20.57
C THR A 164 -14.73 -1.29 -20.35
N ILE A 165 -14.14 -1.60 -19.19
CA ILE A 165 -13.84 -2.97 -18.76
C ILE A 165 -15.15 -3.74 -18.51
N GLY A 166 -16.09 -3.12 -17.80
CA GLY A 166 -17.42 -3.68 -17.55
C GLY A 166 -18.15 -4.04 -18.85
N ARG A 167 -18.11 -3.17 -19.86
CA ARG A 167 -18.72 -3.44 -21.17
C ARG A 167 -18.04 -4.59 -21.90
N ALA A 168 -16.71 -4.71 -21.79
CA ALA A 168 -15.97 -5.83 -22.37
C ALA A 168 -16.39 -7.17 -21.75
N LEU A 169 -16.43 -7.23 -20.41
CA LEU A 169 -16.89 -8.41 -19.68
C LEU A 169 -18.35 -8.73 -19.99
N LYS A 170 -19.22 -7.72 -20.08
CA LYS A 170 -20.61 -7.91 -20.50
C LYS A 170 -20.74 -8.46 -21.92
N THR A 171 -19.87 -8.03 -22.84
CA THR A 171 -19.82 -8.59 -24.21
C THR A 171 -19.43 -10.08 -24.17
N ILE A 172 -18.44 -10.45 -23.37
CA ILE A 172 -18.04 -11.87 -23.20
C ILE A 172 -19.19 -12.67 -22.58
N GLU A 173 -19.87 -12.14 -21.57
CA GLU A 173 -21.03 -12.80 -20.95
C GLU A 173 -22.15 -13.07 -21.97
N GLU A 174 -22.44 -12.09 -22.83
CA GLU A 174 -23.53 -12.14 -23.81
C GLU A 174 -23.18 -13.06 -25.01
N ASP A 175 -21.97 -12.94 -25.54
CA ASP A 175 -21.59 -13.55 -26.82
C ASP A 175 -20.71 -14.81 -26.69
N HIS A 176 -20.01 -14.97 -25.55
CA HIS A 176 -19.06 -16.05 -25.28
C HIS A 176 -19.23 -16.65 -23.86
N PRO A 177 -20.43 -17.07 -23.46
CA PRO A 177 -20.72 -17.51 -22.10
C PRO A 177 -19.85 -18.70 -21.63
N GLU A 178 -19.38 -19.54 -22.56
CA GLU A 178 -18.44 -20.63 -22.29
C GLU A 178 -17.05 -20.15 -21.81
N HIS A 179 -16.71 -18.90 -22.06
CA HIS A 179 -15.45 -18.28 -21.68
C HIS A 179 -15.51 -17.50 -20.36
N VAL A 180 -16.67 -17.36 -19.71
CA VAL A 180 -16.81 -16.59 -18.45
C VAL A 180 -15.85 -17.09 -17.37
N ALA A 181 -15.85 -18.39 -17.05
CA ALA A 181 -14.97 -18.93 -16.01
C ALA A 181 -13.47 -18.86 -16.40
N PRO A 182 -13.05 -19.23 -17.62
CA PRO A 182 -11.67 -19.02 -18.08
C PRO A 182 -11.22 -17.54 -18.01
N VAL A 183 -12.08 -16.61 -18.41
CA VAL A 183 -11.80 -15.17 -18.37
C VAL A 183 -11.70 -14.67 -16.94
N ALA A 184 -12.61 -15.09 -16.05
CA ALA A 184 -12.56 -14.72 -14.65
C ALA A 184 -11.26 -15.16 -13.98
N ALA A 185 -10.77 -16.36 -14.30
CA ALA A 185 -9.52 -16.88 -13.76
C ALA A 185 -8.27 -16.09 -14.19
N LYS A 186 -8.26 -15.47 -15.39
CA LYS A 186 -7.12 -14.68 -15.92
C LYS A 186 -7.24 -13.18 -15.68
N ALA A 187 -8.44 -12.61 -15.62
CA ALA A 187 -8.60 -11.18 -15.45
C ALA A 187 -8.18 -10.74 -14.04
N ARG A 188 -7.45 -9.63 -13.96
CA ARG A 188 -7.10 -8.91 -12.72
C ARG A 188 -7.47 -7.46 -12.93
N VAL A 189 -8.31 -6.89 -12.09
CA VAL A 189 -8.74 -5.49 -12.23
C VAL A 189 -8.17 -4.68 -11.08
N PHE A 190 -7.37 -3.67 -11.39
CA PHE A 190 -6.85 -2.72 -10.42
C PHE A 190 -7.58 -1.40 -10.60
N LEU A 191 -8.38 -1.00 -9.62
CA LEU A 191 -9.19 0.21 -9.64
C LEU A 191 -8.52 1.31 -8.81
N ILE A 192 -8.31 2.48 -9.41
CA ILE A 192 -7.90 3.69 -8.71
C ILE A 192 -9.17 4.42 -8.27
N ALA A 193 -9.44 4.36 -6.97
CA ALA A 193 -10.74 4.72 -6.41
C ALA A 193 -11.93 4.00 -7.09
N GLU A 194 -13.13 4.35 -6.65
CA GLU A 194 -14.36 3.96 -7.34
C GLU A 194 -14.93 5.20 -8.04
N GLN A 195 -14.63 5.32 -9.33
CA GLN A 195 -14.97 6.51 -10.12
C GLN A 195 -16.17 6.32 -11.05
N ASP A 196 -16.87 5.19 -10.94
CA ASP A 196 -18.23 5.01 -11.43
C ASP A 196 -18.89 3.89 -10.62
N ARG A 197 -20.17 3.63 -10.85
CA ARG A 197 -20.90 2.58 -10.13
C ARG A 197 -20.79 1.19 -10.76
N VAL A 198 -20.10 1.00 -11.89
CA VAL A 198 -20.08 -0.27 -12.64
C VAL A 198 -19.46 -1.39 -11.82
N PHE A 199 -18.45 -1.08 -11.00
CA PHE A 199 -17.86 -2.05 -10.08
C PHE A 199 -18.90 -2.66 -9.13
N ARG A 200 -19.70 -1.82 -8.48
CA ARG A 200 -20.71 -2.24 -7.49
C ARG A 200 -21.96 -2.82 -8.13
N ASP A 201 -22.46 -2.17 -9.18
CA ASP A 201 -23.78 -2.46 -9.72
C ASP A 201 -23.75 -3.63 -10.73
N TYR A 202 -22.57 -3.94 -11.31
CA TYR A 202 -22.45 -4.99 -12.34
C TYR A 202 -21.29 -5.98 -12.11
N LEU A 203 -20.06 -5.52 -11.87
CA LEU A 203 -18.90 -6.43 -11.80
C LEU A 203 -18.96 -7.37 -10.60
N LEU A 204 -19.16 -6.86 -9.39
CA LEU A 204 -19.27 -7.71 -8.19
C LEU A 204 -20.43 -8.73 -8.29
N PRO A 205 -21.65 -8.36 -8.74
CA PRO A 205 -22.75 -9.34 -8.83
C PRO A 205 -22.65 -10.33 -10.00
N ARG A 206 -22.00 -9.96 -11.12
CA ARG A 206 -21.98 -10.77 -12.36
C ARG A 206 -20.67 -11.51 -12.59
N TRP A 207 -19.56 -10.97 -12.11
CA TRP A 207 -18.20 -11.49 -12.29
C TRP A 207 -17.47 -11.62 -10.94
N PRO A 208 -18.02 -12.36 -9.95
CA PRO A 208 -17.47 -12.42 -8.60
C PRO A 208 -16.13 -13.16 -8.51
N ASP A 209 -15.80 -13.98 -9.51
CA ASP A 209 -14.57 -14.81 -9.53
C ASP A 209 -13.37 -14.08 -10.16
N VAL A 210 -13.57 -12.87 -10.70
CA VAL A 210 -12.47 -11.99 -11.11
C VAL A 210 -11.79 -11.44 -9.86
N GLU A 211 -10.47 -11.32 -9.88
CA GLU A 211 -9.76 -10.67 -8.77
C GLU A 211 -9.71 -9.15 -8.98
N TYR A 212 -10.29 -8.43 -8.01
CA TYR A 212 -10.38 -6.97 -7.98
C TYR A 212 -9.52 -6.40 -6.85
N LEU A 213 -8.71 -5.39 -7.16
CA LEU A 213 -7.94 -4.60 -6.21
C LEU A 213 -8.44 -3.15 -6.28
N LEU A 214 -9.12 -2.69 -5.23
CA LEU A 214 -9.57 -1.31 -5.09
C LEU A 214 -8.53 -0.51 -4.29
N CYS A 215 -7.80 0.36 -4.96
CA CYS A 215 -6.80 1.22 -4.34
C CYS A 215 -7.44 2.55 -3.93
N ASN A 216 -7.87 2.64 -2.66
CA ASN A 216 -8.24 3.92 -2.04
C ASN A 216 -7.05 4.66 -1.44
N ALA A 217 -5.89 4.01 -1.29
CA ALA A 217 -4.67 4.63 -0.80
C ALA A 217 -3.98 5.51 -1.85
N TYR A 218 -4.43 5.52 -3.11
CA TYR A 218 -3.85 6.34 -4.18
C TYR A 218 -3.72 7.84 -3.81
N GLY A 219 -4.65 8.37 -3.00
CA GLY A 219 -4.66 9.76 -2.56
C GLY A 219 -3.38 10.20 -1.84
N VAL A 220 -2.63 9.25 -1.28
CA VAL A 220 -1.39 9.53 -0.53
C VAL A 220 -0.27 10.04 -1.42
N ILE A 221 -0.15 9.51 -2.64
CA ILE A 221 0.81 10.00 -3.64
C ILE A 221 0.19 11.12 -4.48
N ALA A 222 -1.12 11.09 -4.70
CA ALA A 222 -1.82 12.08 -5.53
C ALA A 222 -1.89 13.47 -4.86
N TYR A 223 -2.33 13.53 -3.61
CA TYR A 223 -2.79 14.78 -2.99
C TYR A 223 -2.25 15.02 -1.57
N ASP A 224 -2.02 13.95 -0.80
CA ASP A 224 -1.72 14.06 0.64
C ASP A 224 -0.23 13.96 1.00
N TRP A 225 0.67 13.71 0.03
CA TRP A 225 2.08 13.45 0.32
C TRP A 225 2.74 14.57 1.14
N GLN A 226 2.40 15.84 0.90
CA GLN A 226 2.92 17.00 1.64
C GLN A 226 2.50 17.02 3.13
N ARG A 227 1.35 16.42 3.43
CA ARG A 227 0.79 16.35 4.79
C ARG A 227 1.39 15.17 5.57
N ILE A 228 1.73 14.10 4.87
CA ILE A 228 2.13 12.82 5.45
C ILE A 228 3.65 12.72 5.62
N MET A 229 4.40 13.05 4.58
CA MET A 229 5.83 12.80 4.51
C MET A 229 6.62 13.70 5.46
N SER A 230 7.74 13.20 5.98
CA SER A 230 8.74 14.03 6.64
C SER A 230 9.39 15.02 5.65
N PRO A 231 10.00 16.12 6.12
CA PRO A 231 10.68 17.07 5.23
C PRO A 231 11.80 16.45 4.36
N GLU A 232 12.44 15.38 4.84
CA GLU A 232 13.48 14.66 4.08
C GLU A 232 12.87 13.87 2.92
N GLU A 233 11.73 13.22 3.13
CA GLU A 233 11.01 12.48 2.09
C GLU A 233 10.35 13.43 1.08
N GLN A 234 9.81 14.55 1.54
CA GLN A 234 9.22 15.59 0.67
C GLN A 234 10.25 16.16 -0.33
N ALA A 235 11.53 16.13 0.00
CA ALA A 235 12.59 16.62 -0.89
C ALA A 235 12.61 15.89 -2.24
N PHE A 236 12.14 14.64 -2.32
CA PHE A 236 12.01 13.88 -3.57
C PHE A 236 10.83 14.32 -4.46
N PHE A 237 9.97 15.21 -3.97
CA PHE A 237 8.78 15.69 -4.68
C PHE A 237 8.83 17.21 -4.90
N ASP A 238 9.75 17.89 -4.23
CA ASP A 238 9.94 19.33 -4.33
C ASP A 238 10.45 19.77 -5.71
N ALA A 239 10.27 21.06 -5.96
CA ALA A 239 10.57 21.65 -7.26
C ALA A 239 12.05 21.61 -7.65
N SER A 240 12.98 21.52 -6.69
CA SER A 240 14.40 21.32 -7.01
C SER A 240 14.64 19.93 -7.57
N TRP A 241 14.15 18.91 -6.88
CA TRP A 241 14.31 17.51 -7.29
C TRP A 241 13.62 17.25 -8.62
N MET A 242 12.37 17.70 -8.78
CA MET A 242 11.62 17.53 -10.03
C MET A 242 12.30 18.20 -11.23
N ARG A 243 12.83 19.43 -11.07
CA ARG A 243 13.55 20.10 -12.16
C ARG A 243 14.79 19.32 -12.56
N GLU A 244 15.62 18.98 -11.58
CA GLU A 244 16.89 18.30 -11.79
C GLU A 244 16.72 16.91 -12.40
N ASN A 245 15.71 16.15 -11.94
CA ASN A 245 15.62 14.72 -12.24
C ASN A 245 14.60 14.40 -13.34
N ILE A 246 13.63 15.28 -13.63
CA ILE A 246 12.52 14.96 -14.53
C ILE A 246 12.28 16.07 -15.56
N LEU A 247 12.09 17.31 -15.13
CA LEU A 247 11.53 18.36 -15.99
C LEU A 247 12.57 19.00 -16.92
N GLU A 248 13.84 19.06 -16.53
CA GLU A 248 14.88 19.77 -17.27
C GLU A 248 15.98 18.80 -17.74
N GLY A 249 16.21 18.71 -19.05
CA GLY A 249 17.33 17.95 -19.61
C GLY A 249 17.02 16.48 -19.96
N HIS A 250 15.84 15.96 -19.65
CA HIS A 250 15.49 14.53 -19.76
C HIS A 250 14.68 14.16 -21.00
N GLY A 251 14.84 14.93 -22.07
CA GLY A 251 14.21 14.64 -23.36
C GLY A 251 12.71 14.95 -23.44
N PRO A 252 12.11 14.78 -24.63
CA PRO A 252 10.74 15.23 -24.91
C PRO A 252 9.67 14.43 -24.17
N LEU A 253 9.94 13.19 -23.74
CA LEU A 253 8.94 12.37 -23.03
C LEU A 253 8.63 12.89 -21.62
N CYS A 254 9.59 13.49 -20.92
CA CYS A 254 9.37 14.08 -19.60
C CYS A 254 8.77 15.51 -19.69
N ALA A 255 9.01 16.23 -20.79
CA ALA A 255 8.50 17.59 -21.01
C ALA A 255 6.96 17.77 -20.86
N PRO A 256 6.08 16.83 -21.27
CA PRO A 256 4.64 16.96 -21.08
C PRO A 256 4.17 16.70 -19.63
N TYR A 257 5.06 16.38 -18.69
CA TYR A 257 4.68 16.25 -17.29
C TYR A 257 4.19 17.60 -16.75
N GLU A 258 2.93 17.65 -16.34
CA GLU A 258 2.29 18.88 -15.88
C GLU A 258 2.62 19.10 -14.40
N ALA A 259 3.83 19.55 -14.07
CA ALA A 259 4.18 19.91 -12.70
C ALA A 259 3.31 21.08 -12.17
N HIS A 260 3.28 21.30 -10.85
CA HIS A 260 2.66 22.52 -10.30
C HIS A 260 3.39 23.78 -10.82
N GLY A 261 2.74 24.94 -10.71
CA GLY A 261 3.29 26.20 -11.26
C GLY A 261 4.64 26.63 -10.66
N ASP A 262 4.99 26.12 -9.48
CA ASP A 262 6.28 26.31 -8.84
C ASP A 262 7.32 25.22 -9.21
N GLY A 263 6.94 24.23 -10.01
CA GLY A 263 7.77 23.15 -10.53
C GLY A 263 7.80 21.89 -9.68
N ARG A 264 7.07 21.83 -8.55
CA ARG A 264 7.03 20.61 -7.73
C ARG A 264 6.11 19.54 -8.33
N PHE A 265 6.26 18.32 -7.84
CA PHE A 265 5.45 17.17 -8.23
C PHE A 265 3.97 17.52 -8.10
N ARG A 266 3.17 17.15 -9.11
CA ARG A 266 1.74 17.50 -9.11
C ARG A 266 0.90 16.41 -8.46
N SER A 267 0.74 15.30 -9.17
CA SER A 267 -0.07 14.16 -8.78
C SER A 267 0.19 13.04 -9.78
N GLU A 268 0.20 11.81 -9.29
CA GLU A 268 0.14 10.60 -10.10
C GLU A 268 -0.73 9.57 -9.38
N GLY A 269 -2.00 9.91 -9.20
CA GLY A 269 -2.97 9.04 -8.52
C GLY A 269 -3.08 7.66 -9.14
N ASP A 270 -2.80 7.52 -10.44
CA ASP A 270 -2.97 6.24 -11.15
C ASP A 270 -1.73 5.37 -11.15
N SER A 271 -0.57 5.95 -10.89
CA SER A 271 0.73 5.28 -10.84
C SER A 271 0.76 4.02 -9.95
N PRO A 272 0.10 3.97 -8.77
CA PRO A 272 0.03 2.75 -7.98
C PRO A 272 -0.44 1.52 -8.75
N SER A 273 -1.35 1.68 -9.74
CA SER A 273 -1.90 0.55 -10.51
C SER A 273 -0.85 -0.21 -11.31
N PHE A 274 0.09 0.49 -11.95
CA PHE A 274 1.17 -0.15 -12.70
C PHE A 274 2.42 -0.36 -11.84
N MET A 275 2.67 0.48 -10.84
CA MET A 275 3.74 0.27 -9.86
C MET A 275 3.57 -1.03 -9.07
N HIS A 276 2.33 -1.48 -8.86
CA HIS A 276 2.04 -2.80 -8.30
C HIS A 276 2.67 -3.95 -9.10
N LEU A 277 2.91 -3.74 -10.40
CA LEU A 277 3.40 -4.74 -11.35
C LEU A 277 4.89 -4.58 -11.66
N VAL A 278 5.57 -3.60 -11.07
CA VAL A 278 7.02 -3.42 -11.25
C VAL A 278 7.74 -4.53 -10.48
N ASP A 279 8.35 -5.45 -11.24
CA ASP A 279 9.01 -6.63 -10.72
C ASP A 279 10.45 -6.32 -10.29
N TYR A 280 10.59 -5.69 -9.12
CA TYR A 280 11.89 -5.53 -8.44
C TYR A 280 12.00 -6.43 -7.21
N GLY A 281 11.31 -7.58 -7.23
CA GLY A 281 11.44 -8.65 -6.23
C GLY A 281 10.64 -8.51 -4.93
N LEU A 282 9.77 -7.48 -4.82
CA LEU A 282 8.77 -7.37 -3.75
C LEU A 282 7.58 -8.33 -3.90
N ARG A 283 7.26 -8.77 -5.13
CA ARG A 283 6.23 -9.78 -5.45
C ARG A 283 4.81 -9.45 -4.95
N ALA A 284 4.44 -8.17 -4.91
CA ALA A 284 3.08 -7.73 -4.55
C ALA A 284 2.01 -8.30 -5.50
N ASP A 285 2.37 -8.58 -6.75
CA ASP A 285 1.55 -9.22 -7.78
C ASP A 285 1.12 -10.66 -7.45
N ARG A 286 1.77 -11.31 -6.47
CA ARG A 286 1.50 -12.70 -6.09
C ARG A 286 0.45 -12.83 -4.99
N ASP A 287 0.35 -11.82 -4.14
CA ASP A 287 -0.60 -11.75 -3.05
C ASP A 287 -0.81 -10.27 -2.71
N PRO A 288 -2.03 -9.71 -2.91
CA PRO A 288 -2.27 -8.29 -2.65
C PRO A 288 -2.00 -7.84 -1.20
N SER A 289 -1.99 -8.77 -0.23
CA SER A 289 -1.67 -8.46 1.17
C SER A 289 -0.19 -8.22 1.43
N TRP A 290 0.69 -8.57 0.50
CA TRP A 290 2.13 -8.50 0.68
C TRP A 290 2.68 -7.08 0.61
N GLY A 291 2.02 -6.19 -0.11
CA GLY A 291 2.46 -4.81 -0.29
C GLY A 291 3.65 -4.66 -1.24
N GLY A 292 3.71 -3.52 -1.91
CA GLY A 292 4.81 -3.09 -2.77
C GLY A 292 4.61 -1.64 -3.20
N TRP A 293 5.24 -1.21 -4.28
CA TRP A 293 5.14 0.19 -4.73
C TRP A 293 3.71 0.64 -5.06
N GLY A 294 2.84 -0.31 -5.47
CA GLY A 294 1.41 -0.04 -5.69
C GLY A 294 0.52 -0.11 -4.44
N GLY A 295 1.12 -0.23 -3.25
CA GLY A 295 0.40 -0.33 -1.98
C GLY A 295 0.13 -1.77 -1.54
N ARG A 296 -0.59 -1.87 -0.43
CA ARG A 296 -0.97 -3.12 0.23
C ARG A 296 -2.49 -3.18 0.38
N PHE A 297 -3.06 -4.37 0.25
CA PHE A 297 -4.50 -4.56 0.24
C PHE A 297 -4.95 -5.56 1.29
N GLU A 298 -6.07 -5.26 1.92
CA GLU A 298 -6.75 -6.18 2.82
C GLU A 298 -7.87 -6.91 2.09
N ARG A 299 -8.05 -8.20 2.40
CA ARG A 299 -9.13 -8.98 1.83
C ARG A 299 -10.47 -8.49 2.39
N ARG A 300 -11.38 -8.09 1.51
CA ARG A 300 -12.81 -7.94 1.77
C ARG A 300 -13.53 -9.22 1.31
N GLU A 301 -14.86 -9.26 1.36
CA GLU A 301 -15.62 -10.47 0.99
C GLU A 301 -15.25 -11.00 -0.40
N ALA A 302 -15.36 -10.15 -1.43
CA ALA A 302 -15.15 -10.53 -2.83
C ALA A 302 -14.02 -9.75 -3.55
N TRP A 303 -13.38 -8.79 -2.90
CA TRP A 303 -12.31 -7.98 -3.49
C TRP A 303 -11.22 -7.67 -2.46
N TRP A 304 -10.14 -7.07 -2.92
CA TRP A 304 -9.04 -6.56 -2.12
C TRP A 304 -9.13 -5.04 -2.06
N GLU A 305 -8.87 -4.43 -0.91
CA GLU A 305 -8.98 -2.98 -0.72
C GLU A 305 -7.82 -2.44 0.11
N SER A 306 -7.16 -1.40 -0.39
CA SER A 306 -6.21 -0.63 0.43
C SER A 306 -6.98 0.40 1.25
N THR A 307 -6.61 0.64 2.50
CA THR A 307 -7.21 1.74 3.28
C THR A 307 -6.33 2.98 3.25
N PRO A 308 -6.90 4.21 3.25
CA PRO A 308 -6.12 5.44 3.36
C PRO A 308 -5.32 5.56 4.67
N ALA A 309 -5.68 4.79 5.71
CA ALA A 309 -4.94 4.74 6.97
C ALA A 309 -3.54 4.10 6.83
N ASP A 310 -3.25 3.42 5.71
CA ASP A 310 -1.96 2.81 5.43
C ASP A 310 -1.08 3.72 4.55
N TYR A 311 -0.89 4.98 4.98
CA TYR A 311 -0.01 5.95 4.31
C TYR A 311 1.37 5.36 3.96
N GLU A 312 1.92 4.54 4.86
CA GLU A 312 3.19 3.87 4.69
C GLU A 312 3.18 2.86 3.54
N SER A 313 2.03 2.28 3.15
CA SER A 313 2.00 1.16 2.20
C SER A 313 2.50 1.51 0.79
N ILE A 314 2.36 2.78 0.38
CA ILE A 314 2.92 3.31 -0.89
C ILE A 314 4.12 4.21 -0.58
N LEU A 315 3.97 5.19 0.32
CA LEU A 315 4.97 6.25 0.48
C LEU A 315 6.28 5.79 1.12
N CYS A 316 6.31 4.67 1.85
CA CYS A 316 7.58 4.14 2.36
C CYS A 316 8.56 3.75 1.23
N TRP A 317 8.04 3.54 0.01
CA TRP A 317 8.82 3.23 -1.18
C TRP A 317 9.22 4.46 -1.99
N ALA A 318 8.81 5.66 -1.57
CA ALA A 318 8.94 6.86 -2.39
C ALA A 318 10.36 7.22 -2.80
N PRO A 319 11.36 7.16 -1.91
CA PRO A 319 12.75 7.38 -2.32
C PRO A 319 13.20 6.41 -3.42
N ALA A 320 12.77 5.15 -3.37
CA ALA A 320 13.16 4.14 -4.36
C ALA A 320 12.49 4.36 -5.72
N PHE A 321 11.17 4.54 -5.74
CA PHE A 321 10.46 4.74 -7.01
C PHE A 321 10.76 6.11 -7.66
N GLN A 322 11.10 7.13 -6.88
CA GLN A 322 11.51 8.44 -7.43
C GLN A 322 12.90 8.35 -8.07
N ARG A 323 13.85 7.66 -7.45
CA ARG A 323 15.18 7.42 -8.05
C ARG A 323 15.11 6.54 -9.29
N ASP A 324 14.25 5.51 -9.30
CA ASP A 324 14.03 4.68 -10.49
C ASP A 324 13.40 5.50 -11.63
N TRP A 325 12.48 6.42 -11.32
CA TRP A 325 11.93 7.34 -12.32
C TRP A 325 12.99 8.29 -12.88
N ALA A 326 13.84 8.86 -12.02
CA ALA A 326 14.93 9.73 -12.42
C ALA A 326 15.94 9.02 -13.34
N SER A 327 16.39 7.81 -12.98
CA SER A 327 17.27 7.01 -13.85
C SER A 327 16.63 6.72 -15.23
N ARG A 328 15.32 6.39 -15.27
CA ARG A 328 14.63 6.20 -16.54
C ARG A 328 14.45 7.49 -17.35
N ALA A 329 14.38 8.63 -16.68
CA ALA A 329 14.41 9.94 -17.33
C ALA A 329 15.79 10.18 -17.97
N ASP A 330 16.89 9.82 -17.30
CA ASP A 330 18.24 9.86 -17.88
C ASP A 330 18.37 8.95 -19.11
N TRP A 331 17.75 7.76 -19.09
CA TRP A 331 17.73 6.85 -20.25
C TRP A 331 17.09 7.46 -21.51
N CYS A 332 16.36 8.57 -21.40
CA CYS A 332 15.84 9.28 -22.57
C CYS A 332 16.94 10.00 -23.37
N VAL A 333 18.07 10.33 -22.74
CA VAL A 333 19.09 11.23 -23.32
C VAL A 333 20.53 10.69 -23.23
N SER A 334 20.84 9.88 -22.22
CA SER A 334 22.19 9.39 -21.94
C SER A 334 22.52 8.10 -22.69
N ALA A 335 23.78 7.81 -23.02
CA ALA A 335 24.12 6.50 -23.55
C ALA A 335 24.14 5.42 -22.44
N PRO A 336 24.05 4.11 -22.78
CA PRO A 336 24.35 3.05 -21.83
C PRO A 336 25.76 3.25 -21.22
N GLY A 337 25.86 3.12 -19.90
CA GLY A 337 27.08 3.41 -19.12
C GLY A 337 27.24 4.89 -18.69
N GLU A 338 26.35 5.78 -19.13
CA GLU A 338 26.25 7.17 -18.63
C GLU A 338 25.02 7.40 -17.74
N ALA A 339 24.14 6.39 -17.63
CA ALA A 339 23.00 6.37 -16.73
C ALA A 339 22.96 5.03 -16.00
N ASN A 340 22.52 5.05 -14.75
CA ASN A 340 22.49 3.89 -13.88
C ASN A 340 21.39 2.89 -14.28
N HIS A 341 21.58 1.60 -14.00
CA HIS A 341 20.59 0.53 -14.14
C HIS A 341 20.55 -0.32 -12.87
N ARG A 342 19.33 -0.70 -12.49
CA ARG A 342 19.08 -1.41 -11.23
C ARG A 342 19.97 -2.65 -11.02
N PRO A 343 20.38 -2.93 -9.78
CA PRO A 343 21.11 -4.14 -9.46
C PRO A 343 20.17 -5.35 -9.52
N THR A 344 20.72 -6.54 -9.68
CA THR A 344 19.99 -7.80 -9.52
C THR A 344 20.20 -8.34 -8.11
N ALA A 345 19.15 -8.41 -7.31
CA ALA A 345 19.18 -8.98 -5.97
C ALA A 345 19.03 -10.51 -5.99
N ALA A 346 20.06 -11.23 -5.54
CA ALA A 346 19.99 -12.67 -5.35
C ALA A 346 19.65 -13.02 -3.90
N LEU A 347 18.91 -14.12 -3.71
CA LEU A 347 18.60 -14.70 -2.41
C LEU A 347 19.01 -16.17 -2.44
N ASN A 348 19.94 -16.56 -1.59
CA ASN A 348 20.55 -17.89 -1.56
C ASN A 348 21.05 -18.33 -2.96
N ARG A 349 21.67 -17.40 -3.70
CA ARG A 349 22.15 -17.55 -5.09
C ARG A 349 21.06 -17.72 -6.15
N ASP A 350 19.78 -17.71 -5.78
CA ASP A 350 18.70 -17.58 -6.74
C ASP A 350 18.58 -16.11 -7.16
N ALA A 351 18.61 -15.81 -8.46
CA ALA A 351 18.47 -14.45 -9.01
C ALA A 351 17.17 -14.28 -9.81
N SER A 352 16.18 -15.17 -9.61
CA SER A 352 14.94 -15.19 -10.39
C SER A 352 13.91 -14.13 -9.98
N GLY A 353 14.19 -13.38 -8.90
CA GLY A 353 13.26 -12.46 -8.26
C GLY A 353 12.16 -13.13 -7.44
N ALA A 354 12.06 -14.46 -7.43
CA ALA A 354 11.12 -15.22 -6.61
C ALA A 354 11.13 -14.84 -5.13
N ALA A 355 9.96 -14.85 -4.50
CA ALA A 355 9.88 -14.83 -3.05
C ALA A 355 10.20 -16.23 -2.49
N LEU A 356 10.81 -16.29 -1.31
CA LEU A 356 11.13 -17.54 -0.61
C LEU A 356 10.20 -17.73 0.58
N ALA A 357 9.31 -18.72 0.53
CA ALA A 357 8.53 -19.15 1.69
C ALA A 357 9.31 -20.21 2.48
N LEU A 358 9.41 -20.02 3.79
CA LEU A 358 10.08 -20.92 4.73
C LEU A 358 9.11 -21.31 5.83
N SER A 359 8.90 -22.60 6.02
CA SER A 359 8.20 -23.11 7.20
C SER A 359 9.20 -23.32 8.32
N VAL A 360 9.01 -22.62 9.44
CA VAL A 360 9.97 -22.53 10.55
C VAL A 360 9.27 -22.73 11.90
N ASP A 361 10.03 -23.13 12.93
CA ASP A 361 9.56 -23.24 14.30
C ASP A 361 10.02 -22.03 15.14
N PRO A 362 9.27 -21.64 16.19
CA PRO A 362 9.74 -20.63 17.14
C PRO A 362 11.08 -21.01 17.76
N GLY A 363 12.05 -20.09 17.73
CA GLY A 363 13.41 -20.30 18.20
C GLY A 363 14.40 -20.81 17.15
N ASP A 364 13.95 -21.12 15.93
CA ASP A 364 14.84 -21.49 14.84
C ASP A 364 15.83 -20.38 14.49
N GLU A 365 16.99 -20.81 13.99
CA GLU A 365 18.01 -19.94 13.38
C GLU A 365 18.04 -20.20 11.87
N VAL A 366 17.72 -19.17 11.08
CA VAL A 366 17.66 -19.24 9.62
C VAL A 366 18.82 -18.44 9.04
N HIS A 367 19.63 -19.07 8.19
CA HIS A 367 20.71 -18.41 7.47
C HIS A 367 20.24 -18.02 6.07
N LEU A 368 20.40 -16.74 5.72
CA LEU A 368 20.06 -16.19 4.41
C LEU A 368 21.28 -15.48 3.83
N SER A 369 21.42 -15.53 2.51
CA SER A 369 22.57 -14.96 1.81
C SER A 369 22.11 -14.15 0.60
N ALA A 370 22.67 -12.95 0.44
CA ALA A 370 22.58 -12.12 -0.76
C ALA A 370 23.67 -12.47 -1.78
N ALA A 371 24.46 -13.53 -1.55
CA ALA A 371 25.51 -13.94 -2.47
C ALA A 371 24.93 -14.29 -3.84
N GLY A 372 25.54 -13.73 -4.88
CA GLY A 372 25.05 -13.82 -6.25
C GLY A 372 24.34 -12.55 -6.74
N SER A 373 24.11 -11.56 -5.87
CA SER A 373 23.67 -10.23 -6.31
C SER A 373 24.74 -9.58 -7.18
N THR A 374 24.32 -8.87 -8.21
CA THR A 374 25.20 -8.26 -9.21
C THR A 374 24.68 -6.91 -9.62
N ASP A 375 25.58 -6.02 -10.01
CA ASP A 375 25.25 -4.75 -10.63
C ASP A 375 25.61 -4.80 -12.13
N PRO A 376 24.71 -4.39 -13.04
CA PRO A 376 24.99 -4.39 -14.49
C PRO A 376 26.01 -3.33 -14.93
N ASP A 377 26.11 -2.22 -14.21
CA ASP A 377 27.04 -1.10 -14.49
C ASP A 377 28.39 -1.28 -13.79
N GLY A 378 28.44 -2.18 -12.80
CA GLY A 378 29.64 -2.52 -12.04
C GLY A 378 29.76 -1.73 -10.74
N ASP A 379 28.67 -1.09 -10.31
CA ASP A 379 28.57 -0.32 -9.08
C ASP A 379 28.64 -1.22 -7.83
N ALA A 380 29.05 -0.64 -6.71
CA ALA A 380 29.16 -1.34 -5.45
C ALA A 380 27.77 -1.53 -4.81
N LEU A 381 27.54 -2.70 -4.23
CA LEU A 381 26.25 -3.05 -3.64
C LEU A 381 26.26 -2.89 -2.12
N ALA A 382 25.27 -2.16 -1.61
CA ALA A 382 24.89 -2.14 -0.20
C ALA A 382 23.72 -3.10 0.04
N PHE A 383 23.70 -3.73 1.22
CA PHE A 383 22.68 -4.69 1.62
C PHE A 383 21.96 -4.22 2.87
N ARG A 384 20.66 -4.50 2.95
CA ARG A 384 19.88 -4.31 4.17
C ARG A 384 18.82 -5.40 4.30
N TRP A 385 18.78 -6.03 5.47
CA TRP A 385 17.76 -7.01 5.84
C TRP A 385 16.85 -6.40 6.89
N TRP A 386 15.54 -6.39 6.64
CA TRP A 386 14.58 -5.75 7.53
C TRP A 386 13.21 -6.42 7.46
N THR A 387 12.42 -6.29 8.54
CA THR A 387 11.07 -6.88 8.59
C THR A 387 10.07 -5.89 8.01
N LEU A 388 9.33 -6.30 6.99
CA LEU A 388 8.18 -5.56 6.49
C LEU A 388 6.98 -5.91 7.39
N SER A 389 6.80 -5.13 8.46
CA SER A 389 5.74 -5.33 9.47
C SER A 389 4.33 -5.33 8.87
N SER A 390 4.12 -4.63 7.76
CA SER A 390 2.83 -4.60 7.05
C SER A 390 2.55 -5.85 6.21
N GLY A 391 3.57 -6.65 5.88
CA GLY A 391 3.46 -7.77 4.94
C GLY A 391 2.89 -9.06 5.51
N GLY A 392 2.83 -9.20 6.84
CA GLY A 392 2.29 -10.38 7.54
C GLY A 392 1.51 -10.00 8.80
N ASP A 393 1.04 -10.99 9.56
CA ASP A 393 0.27 -10.79 10.80
C ASP A 393 1.17 -10.79 12.06
N TYR A 394 2.48 -10.98 11.92
CA TYR A 394 3.44 -10.72 12.99
C TYR A 394 3.68 -9.21 13.17
N TRP A 395 3.33 -8.69 14.36
CA TRP A 395 3.28 -7.25 14.64
C TRP A 395 4.64 -6.59 14.97
N ALA A 396 5.73 -7.35 15.03
CA ALA A 396 7.03 -6.86 15.47
C ALA A 396 8.13 -7.24 14.48
N ASP A 397 9.34 -6.72 14.70
CA ASP A 397 10.49 -7.08 13.89
C ASP A 397 10.99 -8.49 14.23
N VAL A 398 11.31 -9.25 13.19
CA VAL A 398 12.11 -10.47 13.32
C VAL A 398 13.57 -10.07 13.48
N PRO A 399 14.26 -10.47 14.58
CA PRO A 399 15.66 -10.13 14.80
C PRO A 399 16.57 -10.70 13.71
N VAL A 400 17.35 -9.80 13.09
CA VAL A 400 18.40 -10.15 12.12
C VAL A 400 19.75 -9.75 12.69
N ALA A 401 20.68 -10.69 12.79
CA ALA A 401 22.07 -10.40 13.10
C ALA A 401 22.78 -9.86 11.85
N ASP A 402 23.58 -8.81 12.03
CA ASP A 402 24.33 -8.13 10.98
C ASP A 402 23.46 -7.74 9.76
N PRO A 403 22.38 -6.96 9.94
CA PRO A 403 21.40 -6.69 8.88
C PRO A 403 21.96 -5.93 7.68
N LEU A 404 23.19 -5.40 7.74
CA LEU A 404 23.84 -4.70 6.62
C LEU A 404 24.87 -5.58 5.87
N SER A 405 24.99 -6.85 6.26
CA SER A 405 25.87 -7.83 5.63
C SER A 405 25.17 -8.57 4.49
N PRO A 406 25.90 -9.05 3.47
CA PRO A 406 25.33 -9.98 2.49
C PRO A 406 24.87 -11.29 3.14
N GLU A 407 25.45 -11.70 4.26
CA GLU A 407 25.02 -12.86 5.04
C GLU A 407 24.21 -12.41 6.25
N ALA A 408 22.99 -12.94 6.40
CA ALA A 408 22.08 -12.64 7.50
C ALA A 408 21.75 -13.90 8.30
N VAL A 409 21.68 -13.74 9.62
CA VAL A 409 21.21 -14.79 10.55
C VAL A 409 19.96 -14.30 11.25
N VAL A 410 18.85 -14.95 10.95
CA VAL A 410 17.51 -14.60 11.44
C VAL A 410 17.14 -15.53 12.58
N ARG A 411 16.70 -14.97 13.71
CA ARG A 411 16.23 -15.76 14.87
C ARG A 411 14.73 -15.64 14.98
N ILE A 412 14.01 -16.76 14.85
CA ILE A 412 12.55 -16.75 14.86
C ILE A 412 12.03 -16.48 16.29
N PRO A 413 11.29 -15.38 16.53
CA PRO A 413 10.79 -15.06 17.86
C PRO A 413 9.81 -16.11 18.40
N ALA A 414 9.84 -16.33 19.72
CA ALA A 414 8.91 -17.24 20.38
C ALA A 414 7.44 -16.77 20.24
N ASP A 415 7.23 -15.46 20.28
CA ASP A 415 5.92 -14.82 20.18
C ASP A 415 5.41 -14.67 18.74
N ALA A 416 6.18 -15.13 17.74
CA ALA A 416 5.76 -15.24 16.34
C ALA A 416 5.02 -16.55 16.05
N ALA A 417 4.88 -17.45 17.03
CA ALA A 417 4.20 -18.73 16.87
C ALA A 417 2.82 -18.56 16.21
N GLY A 418 2.53 -19.40 15.20
CA GLY A 418 1.26 -19.40 14.47
C GLY A 418 1.02 -18.17 13.58
N ARG A 419 2.06 -17.36 13.31
CA ARG A 419 1.98 -16.15 12.48
C ARG A 419 2.97 -16.18 11.32
N THR A 420 2.79 -15.23 10.43
CA THR A 420 3.61 -14.99 9.24
C THR A 420 4.37 -13.68 9.41
N ALA A 421 5.68 -13.73 9.19
CA ALA A 421 6.54 -12.56 9.15
C ALA A 421 7.20 -12.42 7.78
N HIS A 422 7.36 -11.18 7.32
CA HIS A 422 7.93 -10.89 6.02
C HIS A 422 9.27 -10.19 6.19
N LEU A 423 10.34 -10.82 5.72
CA LEU A 423 11.67 -10.25 5.72
C LEU A 423 12.04 -9.81 4.30
N ILE A 424 12.58 -8.61 4.17
CA ILE A 424 13.03 -8.02 2.92
C ILE A 424 14.55 -7.96 2.93
N LEU A 425 15.17 -8.51 1.89
CA LEU A 425 16.50 -8.12 1.44
C LEU A 425 16.33 -6.92 0.51
N GLU A 426 16.99 -5.84 0.82
CA GLU A 426 17.14 -4.66 0.00
C GLU A 426 18.60 -4.58 -0.47
N VAL A 427 18.79 -4.43 -1.78
CA VAL A 427 20.09 -4.33 -2.44
C VAL A 427 20.10 -3.03 -3.22
N THR A 428 20.98 -2.11 -2.82
CA THR A 428 21.07 -0.78 -3.43
C THR A 428 22.47 -0.59 -4.00
N ASP A 429 22.56 -0.16 -5.25
CA ASP A 429 23.84 0.20 -5.86
C ASP A 429 24.34 1.58 -5.35
N ASP A 430 25.57 1.94 -5.71
CA ASP A 430 26.13 3.27 -5.46
C ASP A 430 26.24 4.14 -6.72
N GLY A 431 25.40 3.84 -7.73
CA GLY A 431 25.24 4.65 -8.93
C GLY A 431 24.50 5.96 -8.66
N ASP A 432 24.30 6.76 -9.71
CA ASP A 432 23.64 8.07 -9.62
C ASP A 432 22.43 8.15 -10.58
N PRO A 433 21.19 8.27 -10.06
CA PRO A 433 20.83 8.09 -8.64
C PRO A 433 20.98 6.62 -8.21
N PRO A 434 21.12 6.32 -6.90
CA PRO A 434 21.25 4.94 -6.44
C PRO A 434 19.95 4.17 -6.61
N LEU A 435 20.00 2.99 -7.23
CA LEU A 435 18.82 2.18 -7.52
C LEU A 435 18.75 0.94 -6.61
N THR A 436 17.52 0.52 -6.34
CA THR A 436 17.24 -0.51 -5.34
C THR A 436 16.42 -1.65 -5.93
N SER A 437 16.89 -2.88 -5.67
CA SER A 437 16.17 -4.12 -5.90
C SER A 437 15.93 -4.88 -4.60
N TYR A 438 14.90 -5.70 -4.57
CA TYR A 438 14.45 -6.38 -3.36
C TYR A 438 14.40 -7.90 -3.53
N ARG A 439 14.40 -8.63 -2.42
CA ARG A 439 13.92 -10.01 -2.32
C ARG A 439 13.10 -10.20 -1.07
N ARG A 440 12.00 -10.95 -1.19
CA ARG A 440 11.10 -11.25 -0.07
C ARG A 440 11.31 -12.67 0.44
N VAL A 441 11.35 -12.79 1.76
CA VAL A 441 11.25 -14.06 2.49
C VAL A 441 9.99 -14.05 3.34
N VAL A 442 9.15 -15.06 3.17
CA VAL A 442 7.92 -15.27 3.93
C VAL A 442 8.19 -16.36 4.96
N LEU A 443 8.19 -15.99 6.24
CA LEU A 443 8.43 -16.90 7.36
C LEU A 443 7.07 -17.38 7.87
N GLU A 444 6.70 -18.62 7.57
CA GLU A 444 5.49 -19.30 8.05
C GLU A 444 5.83 -20.00 9.38
N VAL A 445 5.55 -19.35 10.51
CA VAL A 445 5.97 -19.83 11.84
C VAL A 445 4.94 -20.79 12.41
N SER A 446 5.37 -21.99 12.77
CA SER A 446 4.50 -23.01 13.36
C SER A 446 4.01 -22.64 14.76
N GLY A 447 2.99 -23.37 15.26
CA GLY A 447 2.47 -23.21 16.61
C GLY A 447 1.06 -22.60 16.66
N GLN A 448 0.62 -22.23 17.85
CA GLN A 448 -0.65 -21.54 18.06
C GLN A 448 -0.39 -20.05 18.27
N PRO A 449 -1.19 -19.17 17.64
CA PRO A 449 -1.01 -17.73 17.80
C PRO A 449 -1.29 -17.31 19.24
N GLU A 450 -0.31 -16.66 19.85
CA GLU A 450 -0.51 -15.88 21.06
C GLU A 450 -1.20 -14.55 20.71
N PRO A 451 -2.05 -13.96 21.57
CA PRO A 451 -2.61 -12.65 21.28
C PRO A 451 -1.50 -11.57 21.30
N SER A 452 -1.50 -10.68 20.32
CA SER A 452 -0.61 -9.52 20.22
C SER A 452 -0.78 -8.56 21.40
N PRO A 453 0.21 -7.70 21.71
CA PRO A 453 0.03 -6.65 22.71
C PRO A 453 -1.23 -5.81 22.46
N ARG A 454 -1.54 -5.52 21.19
CA ARG A 454 -2.76 -4.82 20.78
C ARG A 454 -4.01 -5.67 21.02
N GLU A 455 -4.05 -6.92 20.60
CA GLU A 455 -5.20 -7.80 20.84
C GLU A 455 -5.44 -8.05 22.33
N ARG A 456 -4.37 -8.24 23.10
CA ARG A 456 -4.43 -8.30 24.57
C ARG A 456 -5.02 -7.01 25.12
N TYR A 457 -4.49 -5.86 24.70
CA TYR A 457 -5.01 -4.56 25.12
C TYR A 457 -6.49 -4.41 24.80
N LEU A 458 -6.91 -4.65 23.54
CA LEU A 458 -8.29 -4.52 23.07
C LEU A 458 -9.26 -5.54 23.67
N SER A 459 -8.78 -6.69 24.15
CA SER A 459 -9.62 -7.73 24.74
C SER A 459 -9.64 -7.71 26.27
N THR A 460 -8.67 -7.06 26.92
CA THR A 460 -8.58 -7.01 28.38
C THR A 460 -9.50 -5.91 28.92
N PRO A 461 -10.54 -6.23 29.71
CA PRO A 461 -11.44 -5.21 30.22
C PRO A 461 -10.72 -4.20 31.12
N ILE A 462 -10.95 -2.90 30.90
CA ILE A 462 -10.50 -1.83 31.80
C ILE A 462 -11.53 -1.70 32.92
N MET A 463 -11.22 -2.25 34.09
CA MET A 463 -12.14 -2.26 35.23
C MET A 463 -11.82 -1.22 36.29
N GLU A 464 -10.61 -0.63 36.24
CA GLU A 464 -10.13 0.36 37.21
C GLU A 464 -9.34 1.45 36.49
N LEU A 465 -9.48 2.70 36.94
CA LEU A 465 -8.62 3.79 36.49
C LEU A 465 -7.19 3.62 37.01
N PRO A 466 -6.15 3.82 36.16
CA PRO A 466 -4.80 3.93 36.67
C PRO A 466 -4.73 5.16 37.59
N GLY A 467 -4.43 4.92 38.87
CA GLY A 467 -4.20 6.00 39.82
C GLY A 467 -2.92 6.78 39.49
N PRO A 468 -2.65 7.90 40.20
CA PRO A 468 -1.40 8.64 40.06
C PRO A 468 -0.19 7.74 40.32
N PRO A 469 0.99 8.05 39.74
CA PRO A 469 2.21 7.30 39.99
C PRO A 469 2.44 7.03 41.48
N ALA A 470 2.78 5.79 41.86
CA ALA A 470 2.82 5.39 43.28
C ALA A 470 3.83 6.21 44.12
N ASP A 471 4.83 6.79 43.47
CA ASP A 471 5.85 7.67 44.06
C ASP A 471 5.35 9.11 44.32
N SER A 472 4.18 9.48 43.80
CA SER A 472 3.56 10.80 44.04
C SER A 472 2.83 10.92 45.39
N GLY A 473 2.88 9.88 46.22
CA GLY A 473 2.33 9.88 47.59
C GLY A 473 0.88 9.40 47.68
N PRO A 474 0.24 9.48 48.87
CA PRO A 474 -1.13 9.03 49.06
C PRO A 474 -2.14 10.00 48.44
N TRP A 475 -2.98 9.50 47.53
CA TRP A 475 -4.08 10.24 46.91
C TRP A 475 -5.43 9.78 47.42
N ARG A 476 -6.42 10.67 47.38
CA ARG A 476 -7.83 10.35 47.61
C ARG A 476 -8.68 10.94 46.50
N PHE A 477 -9.75 10.25 46.15
CA PHE A 477 -10.74 10.77 45.20
C PHE A 477 -11.37 12.06 45.75
N LEU A 478 -11.34 13.13 44.93
CA LEU A 478 -11.98 14.39 45.29
C LEU A 478 -13.39 14.47 44.71
N ARG A 479 -13.51 14.44 43.38
CA ARG A 479 -14.76 14.56 42.61
C ARG A 479 -14.59 13.90 41.24
N GLY A 480 -15.72 13.53 40.63
CA GLY A 480 -15.80 13.06 39.25
C GLY A 480 -17.14 13.49 38.64
N TYR A 481 -17.15 13.70 37.33
CA TYR A 481 -18.30 14.21 36.59
C TYR A 481 -18.52 13.40 35.31
N ASN A 482 -19.74 12.89 35.11
CA ASN A 482 -20.17 12.33 33.83
C ASN A 482 -20.75 13.47 32.98
N LEU A 483 -19.90 14.12 32.17
CA LEU A 483 -20.21 15.41 31.53
C LEU A 483 -21.45 15.39 30.62
N GLY A 484 -21.66 14.29 29.89
CA GLY A 484 -22.81 14.13 28.98
C GLY A 484 -23.98 13.37 29.60
N GLY A 485 -23.74 12.57 30.65
CA GLY A 485 -24.67 11.53 31.08
C GLY A 485 -25.16 11.61 32.53
N PRO A 486 -25.87 10.57 32.99
CA PRO A 486 -26.40 10.49 34.35
C PRO A 486 -25.29 10.28 35.39
N ALA A 487 -25.65 10.38 36.67
CA ALA A 487 -24.72 10.02 37.75
C ALA A 487 -24.36 8.53 37.65
N VAL A 488 -23.08 8.22 37.89
CA VAL A 488 -22.52 6.86 37.79
C VAL A 488 -21.63 6.56 38.99
N VAL A 489 -21.32 5.28 39.21
CA VAL A 489 -20.34 4.86 40.22
C VAL A 489 -19.17 4.18 39.52
N ILE A 490 -18.00 4.80 39.61
CA ILE A 490 -16.77 4.31 38.97
C ILE A 490 -15.72 4.12 40.06
N ASP A 491 -15.11 2.93 40.11
CA ASP A 491 -14.08 2.54 41.08
C ASP A 491 -14.52 2.75 42.55
N GLY A 492 -15.82 2.52 42.80
CA GLY A 492 -16.45 2.73 44.11
C GLY A 492 -16.71 4.21 44.47
N ASN A 493 -16.39 5.15 43.60
CA ASN A 493 -16.60 6.57 43.80
C ASN A 493 -17.85 7.05 43.07
N ALA A 494 -18.62 7.94 43.69
CA ALA A 494 -19.79 8.55 43.07
C ALA A 494 -19.38 9.70 42.14
N TRP A 495 -19.82 9.64 40.89
CA TRP A 495 -19.62 10.68 39.87
C TRP A 495 -20.92 11.42 39.64
N THR A 496 -20.86 12.75 39.60
CA THR A 496 -22.01 13.61 39.43
C THR A 496 -22.48 13.62 37.97
N ALA A 497 -23.80 13.68 37.75
CA ALA A 497 -24.39 13.80 36.41
C ALA A 497 -24.00 15.12 35.72
N GLY A 498 -24.12 15.16 34.39
CA GLY A 498 -23.91 16.36 33.60
C GLY A 498 -24.86 17.50 33.99
N GLY A 499 -24.38 18.74 33.81
CA GLY A 499 -25.12 19.95 34.21
C GLY A 499 -24.98 20.33 35.68
N ALA A 500 -23.99 19.77 36.38
CA ALA A 500 -23.60 20.24 37.70
C ALA A 500 -23.21 21.74 37.65
N PRO A 501 -23.67 22.57 38.61
CA PRO A 501 -23.44 24.02 38.55
C PRO A 501 -21.96 24.40 38.65
N GLU A 502 -21.12 23.51 39.19
CA GLU A 502 -19.68 23.70 39.32
C GLU A 502 -18.88 23.29 38.06
N VAL A 503 -19.56 22.87 36.96
CA VAL A 503 -18.88 22.45 35.72
C VAL A 503 -19.51 23.12 34.51
N SER A 504 -18.68 23.87 33.78
CA SER A 504 -19.01 24.39 32.45
C SER A 504 -18.48 23.43 31.38
N THR A 505 -19.31 23.11 30.39
CA THR A 505 -18.98 22.18 29.29
C THR A 505 -19.46 22.72 27.95
N PRO A 506 -18.95 22.21 26.82
CA PRO A 506 -19.51 22.49 25.50
C PRO A 506 -21.01 22.14 25.43
N PRO A 507 -21.80 22.87 24.62
CA PRO A 507 -23.26 22.68 24.59
C PRO A 507 -23.69 21.35 23.96
N SER A 508 -22.89 20.80 23.04
CA SER A 508 -23.25 19.59 22.31
C SER A 508 -23.11 18.34 23.19
N VAL A 509 -24.12 17.46 23.10
CA VAL A 509 -24.20 16.18 23.81
C VAL A 509 -24.41 15.08 22.78
N LEU A 510 -23.77 13.94 22.99
CA LEU A 510 -24.04 12.73 22.24
C LEU A 510 -24.05 11.53 23.19
N ASP A 511 -24.97 10.60 22.97
CA ASP A 511 -25.12 9.35 23.74
C ASP A 511 -25.24 8.17 22.78
N LEU A 512 -24.31 7.22 22.88
CA LEU A 512 -24.15 6.11 21.92
C LEU A 512 -24.01 4.74 22.64
N PRO A 513 -25.03 4.29 23.37
CA PRO A 513 -24.93 3.11 24.24
C PRO A 513 -24.69 1.78 23.50
N ASP A 514 -25.02 1.72 22.21
CA ASP A 514 -24.91 0.50 21.41
C ASP A 514 -23.51 0.32 20.78
N ILE A 515 -22.60 1.28 20.93
CA ILE A 515 -21.24 1.17 20.38
C ILE A 515 -20.39 0.25 21.28
N PRO A 516 -19.86 -0.87 20.77
CA PRO A 516 -18.93 -1.70 21.53
C PRO A 516 -17.67 -0.90 21.90
N LEU A 517 -17.31 -0.91 23.18
CA LEU A 517 -16.06 -0.30 23.65
C LEU A 517 -14.91 -1.30 23.53
N LEU A 518 -13.80 -0.85 22.92
CA LEU A 518 -12.58 -1.63 22.76
C LEU A 518 -11.40 -0.82 23.34
N PRO A 519 -10.81 -1.25 24.47
CA PRO A 519 -11.20 -2.42 25.28
C PRO A 519 -12.56 -2.30 25.97
N PRO A 520 -13.19 -3.44 26.33
CA PRO A 520 -14.43 -3.45 27.09
C PRO A 520 -14.22 -2.91 28.53
N THR A 521 -15.30 -2.57 29.21
CA THR A 521 -15.32 -2.11 30.60
C THR A 521 -16.64 -2.50 31.27
N ASP A 522 -16.78 -2.27 32.57
CA ASP A 522 -18.04 -2.36 33.30
C ASP A 522 -19.13 -1.39 32.79
N ASP A 523 -20.39 -1.72 33.07
CA ASP A 523 -21.58 -0.99 32.60
C ASP A 523 -21.62 0.49 33.04
N GLU A 524 -21.12 0.81 34.23
CA GLU A 524 -21.17 2.19 34.76
C GLU A 524 -20.15 3.08 34.06
N ARG A 525 -18.94 2.58 33.84
CA ARG A 525 -17.93 3.27 33.03
C ARG A 525 -18.33 3.32 31.56
N ALA A 526 -18.90 2.26 31.00
CA ALA A 526 -19.40 2.26 29.64
C ALA A 526 -20.46 3.36 29.45
N ARG A 527 -21.42 3.45 30.37
CA ARG A 527 -22.45 4.51 30.38
C ARG A 527 -21.86 5.91 30.43
N MET A 528 -20.75 6.12 31.14
CA MET A 528 -20.04 7.41 31.12
C MET A 528 -19.35 7.66 29.78
N ILE A 529 -18.62 6.68 29.26
CA ILE A 529 -17.84 6.78 28.03
C ILE A 529 -18.74 7.03 26.81
N HIS A 530 -19.93 6.40 26.77
CA HIS A 530 -20.92 6.57 25.71
C HIS A 530 -21.61 7.93 25.71
N SER A 531 -21.57 8.64 26.83
CA SER A 531 -22.32 9.88 27.04
C SER A 531 -21.38 11.07 27.23
N PHE A 532 -20.98 11.70 26.11
CA PHE A 532 -19.92 12.72 26.10
C PHE A 532 -20.37 14.09 25.57
N ARG A 533 -19.49 15.09 25.78
CA ARG A 533 -19.64 16.47 25.30
C ARG A 533 -18.61 16.75 24.22
N TRP A 534 -18.96 17.54 23.21
CA TRP A 534 -18.04 17.90 22.12
C TRP A 534 -18.23 19.34 21.64
N GLY A 535 -17.21 19.89 20.97
CA GLY A 535 -17.19 21.24 20.39
C GLY A 535 -15.79 21.59 19.90
N ASN A 536 -15.64 22.61 19.06
CA ASN A 536 -14.35 23.07 18.58
C ASN A 536 -14.19 24.59 18.82
N PRO A 537 -13.38 25.03 19.80
CA PRO A 537 -12.62 24.20 20.75
C PRO A 537 -13.52 23.56 21.81
N ALA A 538 -13.11 22.40 22.33
CA ALA A 538 -13.76 21.77 23.48
C ALA A 538 -13.16 22.33 24.78
N ILE A 539 -13.94 23.12 25.53
CA ILE A 539 -13.50 23.76 26.77
C ILE A 539 -14.33 23.25 27.95
N VAL A 540 -13.65 22.69 28.96
CA VAL A 540 -14.26 22.26 30.22
C VAL A 540 -13.65 23.06 31.37
N VAL A 541 -14.52 23.68 32.18
CA VAL A 541 -14.10 24.44 33.36
C VAL A 541 -14.76 23.84 34.60
N VAL A 542 -13.96 23.50 35.60
CA VAL A 542 -14.43 23.03 36.91
C VAL A 542 -14.15 24.10 37.95
N SER A 543 -15.19 24.53 38.68
CA SER A 543 -15.11 25.50 39.75
C SER A 543 -15.30 24.88 41.14
N ASP A 544 -15.13 25.70 42.18
CA ASP A 544 -15.19 25.32 43.59
C ASP A 544 -14.23 24.18 43.97
N VAL A 545 -13.02 24.24 43.42
CA VAL A 545 -11.89 23.34 43.67
C VAL A 545 -10.98 24.00 44.71
N PRO A 546 -10.79 23.38 45.90
CA PRO A 546 -9.91 23.94 46.92
C PRO A 546 -8.47 24.12 46.43
N PRO A 547 -7.66 24.99 47.07
CA PRO A 547 -6.23 25.03 46.80
C PRO A 547 -5.56 23.69 47.15
N GLY A 548 -4.81 23.11 46.22
CA GLY A 548 -4.14 21.84 46.42
C GLY A 548 -3.40 21.34 45.18
N THR A 549 -2.75 20.20 45.32
CA THR A 549 -2.17 19.45 44.18
C THR A 549 -3.19 18.40 43.75
N TYR A 550 -3.47 18.34 42.44
CA TYR A 550 -4.47 17.45 41.86
C TYR A 550 -3.86 16.65 40.73
N ALA A 551 -4.20 15.36 40.67
CA ALA A 551 -4.11 14.59 39.44
C ALA A 551 -5.48 14.69 38.75
N VAL A 552 -5.48 15.19 37.52
CA VAL A 552 -6.69 15.36 36.71
C VAL A 552 -6.69 14.30 35.63
N TYR A 553 -7.78 13.56 35.51
CA TYR A 553 -7.99 12.56 34.48
C TYR A 553 -9.20 12.98 33.65
N VAL A 554 -9.07 12.87 32.33
CA VAL A 554 -10.13 13.16 31.37
C VAL A 554 -10.19 12.00 30.39
N TYR A 555 -11.39 11.49 30.13
CA TYR A 555 -11.63 10.61 29.00
C TYR A 555 -11.81 11.48 27.77
N VAL A 556 -10.91 11.30 26.79
CA VAL A 556 -10.94 12.04 25.53
C VAL A 556 -11.22 11.04 24.42
N TRP A 557 -12.13 11.42 23.53
CA TRP A 557 -12.33 10.77 22.24
C TRP A 557 -11.67 11.67 21.20
N GLU A 558 -10.79 11.08 20.41
CA GLU A 558 -10.22 11.73 19.23
C GLU A 558 -10.78 11.01 18.01
N ASP A 559 -11.17 11.79 17.00
CA ASP A 559 -11.48 11.26 15.68
C ASP A 559 -10.19 11.22 14.83
N ASN A 560 -10.29 11.24 13.52
CA ASN A 560 -9.19 11.24 12.58
C ASN A 560 -8.40 12.56 12.46
N ASP A 561 -8.84 13.65 13.12
CA ASP A 561 -8.21 14.97 13.09
C ASP A 561 -7.66 15.39 14.45
N SER A 562 -6.55 16.14 14.46
CA SER A 562 -5.99 16.71 15.69
C SER A 562 -6.91 17.76 16.30
N GLU A 563 -7.32 17.55 17.55
CA GLU A 563 -8.25 18.43 18.26
C GLU A 563 -7.58 19.19 19.41
N SER A 564 -8.03 20.42 19.66
CA SER A 564 -7.59 21.22 20.81
C SER A 564 -8.61 21.18 21.96
N LEU A 565 -8.24 20.51 23.04
CA LEU A 565 -9.00 20.45 24.29
C LEU A 565 -8.37 21.38 25.34
N ALA A 566 -9.19 22.22 25.97
CA ALA A 566 -8.78 23.01 27.12
C ALA A 566 -9.53 22.58 28.38
N PHE A 567 -8.79 22.29 29.45
CA PHE A 567 -9.33 21.99 30.76
C PHE A 567 -8.77 22.96 31.80
N SER A 568 -9.65 23.58 32.57
CA SER A 568 -9.25 24.52 33.62
C SER A 568 -9.91 24.22 34.96
N LEU A 569 -9.14 24.41 36.04
CA LEU A 569 -9.60 24.43 37.42
C LEU A 569 -9.64 25.89 37.87
N GLU A 570 -10.81 26.39 38.28
CA GLU A 570 -11.06 27.79 38.67
C GLU A 570 -10.96 28.85 37.56
N GLY A 571 -11.01 28.47 36.27
CA GLY A 571 -11.11 29.41 35.15
C GLY A 571 -9.81 29.66 34.42
#